data_AF-A0A336NPZ6-F1
#
_entry.id   AF-A0A336NPZ6-F1
#
_cell.length_a   1.000
_cell.length_b   1.000
_cell.length_c   1.000
_cell.angle_alpha   90.00
_cell.angle_beta   90.00
_cell.angle_gamma   90.00
#
_symmetry.space_group_name_H-M   'P 1'
#
loop_
_entity.id
_entity.type
_entity.pdbx_description
1 polymer ?
#
loop_
_entity_poly.entity_id
_entity_poly.type
_entity_poly.pdbx_seq_one_letter_code
_entity_poly.pdbx_strand_id
1 'polypeptide(L)'
;MIPVVSIDGWIKIIKSNPNFDGMTFQDQLDKDGNLIAIKCAIRLKGIKDPIEVTEYLKECAQDHSDPWKKYPARMLRHKATIQCARYAFGFSGIYEEDEAARIHEANHNVQTKLVSYDVLTQIKQLINITQTEEEKVLKYGRVDKLEDLPDEVAQSILDVLQKRQHEKEQSFLQQKQIEAPIQDAEYIHVQDIEYASQEQRTAV
;
A
#
# COMPACT_ATOMS: atom_id res chain seq x y z
N MET A 1 -12.74 8.44 -13.51
CA MET A 1 -12.25 9.80 -13.18
C MET A 1 -13.27 10.44 -12.25
N ILE A 2 -12.86 10.87 -11.06
CA ILE A 2 -13.75 11.56 -10.10
C ILE A 2 -13.75 13.05 -10.47
N PRO A 3 -14.91 13.68 -10.74
CA PRO A 3 -14.95 15.10 -11.10
C PRO A 3 -14.71 15.98 -9.87
N VAL A 4 -13.59 16.70 -9.88
CA VAL A 4 -13.16 17.61 -8.80
C VAL A 4 -13.50 19.06 -9.15
N VAL A 5 -14.06 19.79 -8.19
CA VAL A 5 -14.45 21.20 -8.33
C VAL A 5 -13.77 22.03 -7.23
N SER A 6 -13.10 23.11 -7.62
CA SER A 6 -12.50 24.07 -6.67
C SER A 6 -13.57 24.87 -5.92
N ILE A 7 -13.19 25.54 -4.83
CA ILE A 7 -14.11 26.38 -4.06
C ILE A 7 -14.78 27.46 -4.93
N ASP A 8 -14.04 28.09 -5.84
CA ASP A 8 -14.60 29.10 -6.75
C ASP A 8 -15.66 28.51 -7.69
N GLY A 9 -15.43 27.27 -8.15
CA GLY A 9 -16.40 26.50 -8.92
C GLY A 9 -17.69 26.25 -8.13
N TRP A 10 -17.56 25.83 -6.87
CA TRP A 10 -18.70 25.66 -5.97
C TRP A 10 -19.47 26.97 -5.74
N ILE A 11 -18.78 28.08 -5.49
CA ILE A 11 -19.42 29.39 -5.33
C ILE A 11 -20.16 29.80 -6.60
N LYS A 12 -19.59 29.54 -7.78
CA LYS A 12 -20.25 29.80 -9.07
C LYS A 12 -21.52 28.96 -9.24
N ILE A 13 -21.48 27.68 -8.88
CA ILE A 13 -22.63 26.75 -8.92
C ILE A 13 -23.73 27.19 -7.95
N ILE A 14 -23.39 27.59 -6.72
CA ILE A 14 -24.36 28.08 -5.74
C ILE A 14 -25.05 29.34 -6.24
N LYS A 15 -24.26 30.32 -6.73
CA LYS A 15 -24.77 31.62 -7.17
C LYS A 15 -25.55 31.55 -8.50
N SER A 16 -25.39 30.50 -9.30
CA SER A 16 -26.18 30.34 -10.53
C SER A 16 -27.59 29.84 -10.26
N ASN A 17 -27.90 29.35 -9.06
CA ASN A 17 -29.24 28.92 -8.70
C ASN A 17 -30.16 30.15 -8.49
N PRO A 18 -31.27 30.29 -9.24
CA PRO A 18 -32.15 31.46 -9.14
C PRO A 18 -32.85 31.60 -7.78
N ASN A 19 -32.96 30.51 -7.03
CA ASN A 19 -33.57 30.49 -5.70
C ASN A 19 -32.59 30.80 -4.58
N PHE A 20 -31.29 30.92 -4.85
CA PHE A 20 -30.33 31.32 -3.82
C PHE A 20 -30.61 32.73 -3.30
N ASP A 21 -30.68 32.87 -1.98
CA ASP A 21 -30.99 34.13 -1.27
C ASP A 21 -29.91 34.50 -0.23
N GLY A 22 -28.70 33.99 -0.46
CA GLY A 22 -27.54 34.28 0.35
C GLY A 22 -27.13 33.15 1.29
N MET A 23 -25.97 33.35 1.90
CA MET A 23 -25.30 32.39 2.76
C MET A 23 -24.65 33.13 3.92
N THR A 24 -24.64 32.51 5.10
CA THR A 24 -24.00 33.04 6.31
C THR A 24 -23.18 31.98 7.00
N PHE A 25 -22.21 32.41 7.80
CA PHE A 25 -21.33 31.52 8.56
C PHE A 25 -21.37 31.91 10.03
N GLN A 26 -21.27 30.91 10.89
CA GLN A 26 -21.09 31.06 12.33
C GLN A 26 -19.93 30.18 12.76
N ASP A 27 -18.83 30.80 13.17
CA ASP A 27 -17.70 30.11 13.78
C ASP A 27 -18.09 29.72 15.21
N GLN A 28 -17.80 28.47 15.60
CA GLN A 28 -18.02 27.94 16.94
C GLN A 28 -16.67 27.73 17.62
N LEU A 29 -16.46 28.42 18.74
CA LEU A 29 -15.20 28.41 19.49
C LEU A 29 -15.33 27.65 20.80
N ASP A 30 -14.23 27.05 21.28
CA ASP A 30 -14.14 26.51 22.62
C ASP A 30 -14.01 27.60 23.68
N LYS A 31 -13.88 27.20 24.95
CA LYS A 31 -13.72 28.12 26.08
C LYS A 31 -12.43 28.95 26.03
N ASP A 32 -11.43 28.45 25.32
CA ASP A 32 -10.11 29.05 25.19
C ASP A 32 -9.99 29.90 23.90
N GLY A 33 -11.07 29.96 23.11
CA GLY A 33 -11.15 30.72 21.86
C GLY A 33 -10.66 29.97 20.63
N ASN A 34 -10.37 28.67 20.72
CA ASN A 34 -9.97 27.87 19.57
C ASN A 34 -11.19 27.46 18.74
N LEU A 35 -11.02 27.42 17.41
CA LEU A 35 -12.07 26.99 16.50
C LEU A 35 -12.40 25.51 16.67
N ILE A 36 -13.66 25.18 16.97
CA ILE A 36 -14.18 23.81 17.02
C ILE A 36 -14.88 23.44 15.72
N ALA A 37 -15.75 24.32 15.23
CA ALA A 37 -16.63 24.04 14.11
C ALA A 37 -17.02 25.31 13.37
N ILE A 38 -17.50 25.17 12.13
CA ILE A 38 -18.14 26.27 11.39
C ILE A 38 -19.49 25.78 10.91
N LYS A 39 -20.54 26.53 11.27
CA LYS A 39 -21.88 26.35 10.72
C LYS A 39 -22.05 27.23 9.49
N CYS A 40 -22.43 26.63 8.38
CA CYS A 40 -22.90 27.32 7.18
C CYS A 40 -24.42 27.27 7.13
N ALA A 41 -25.06 28.38 6.76
CA ALA A 41 -26.49 28.47 6.56
C ALA A 41 -26.80 29.10 5.20
N ILE A 42 -27.42 28.35 4.29
CA ILE A 42 -27.87 28.82 2.98
C ILE A 42 -29.37 29.12 3.05
N ARG A 43 -29.75 30.32 2.61
CA ARG A 43 -31.15 30.74 2.47
C ARG A 43 -31.61 30.57 1.04
N LEU A 44 -32.84 30.08 0.89
CA LEU A 44 -33.50 29.92 -0.39
C LEU A 44 -34.79 30.73 -0.41
N LYS A 45 -35.11 31.35 -1.55
CA LYS A 45 -36.33 32.12 -1.73
C LYS A 45 -37.56 31.24 -1.48
N GLY A 46 -38.49 31.76 -0.67
CA GLY A 46 -39.73 31.06 -0.34
C GLY A 46 -39.57 29.91 0.66
N ILE A 47 -38.36 29.62 1.14
CA ILE A 47 -38.12 28.68 2.23
C ILE A 47 -37.95 29.48 3.52
N LYS A 48 -38.76 29.17 4.52
CA LYS A 48 -38.80 29.91 5.80
C LYS A 48 -37.49 29.77 6.57
N ASP A 49 -37.03 28.54 6.74
CA ASP A 49 -35.87 28.22 7.56
C ASP A 49 -34.65 27.92 6.66
N PRO A 50 -33.46 28.44 6.97
CA PRO A 50 -32.26 28.15 6.18
C PRO A 50 -31.88 26.67 6.26
N ILE A 51 -31.24 26.18 5.22
CA ILE A 51 -30.56 24.88 5.27
C ILE A 51 -29.23 25.11 5.97
N GLU A 52 -29.01 24.42 7.08
CA GLU A 52 -27.82 24.58 7.90
C GLU A 52 -27.00 23.29 7.97
N VAL A 53 -25.68 23.43 7.87
CA VAL A 53 -24.73 22.32 8.07
C VAL A 53 -23.57 22.82 8.93
N THR A 54 -23.19 22.00 9.91
CA THR A 54 -22.04 22.26 10.78
C THR A 54 -20.95 21.26 10.48
N GLU A 55 -19.76 21.76 10.13
CA GLU A 55 -18.57 20.92 9.94
C GLU A 55 -17.62 21.11 11.14
N TYR A 56 -17.10 19.99 11.66
CA TYR A 56 -16.24 19.96 12.83
C TYR A 56 -14.78 19.89 12.42
N LEU A 57 -13.97 20.82 12.95
CA LEU A 57 -12.55 20.92 12.62
C LEU A 57 -11.81 19.59 12.84
N LYS A 58 -12.12 18.90 13.94
CA LYS A 58 -11.51 17.62 14.32
C LYS A 58 -11.77 16.50 13.31
N GLU A 59 -12.90 16.53 12.60
CA GLU A 59 -13.27 15.51 11.61
C GLU A 59 -12.73 15.84 10.22
N CYS A 60 -12.69 17.12 9.87
CA CYS A 60 -12.30 17.56 8.54
C CYS A 60 -10.80 17.78 8.37
N ALA A 61 -10.09 18.16 9.43
CA ALA A 61 -8.69 18.55 9.36
C ALA A 61 -7.81 17.39 8.90
N GLN A 62 -6.80 17.72 8.10
CA GLN A 62 -5.85 16.76 7.57
C GLN A 62 -4.44 17.10 8.06
N ASP A 63 -3.89 16.25 8.91
CA ASP A 63 -2.59 16.46 9.57
C ASP A 63 -1.42 16.50 8.57
N HIS A 64 -1.57 15.94 7.38
CA HIS A 64 -0.54 15.91 6.34
C HIS A 64 -0.71 17.02 5.28
N SER A 65 -1.75 17.85 5.37
CA SER A 65 -2.06 18.87 4.37
C SER A 65 -1.55 20.26 4.78
N ASP A 66 -0.64 20.84 4.00
CA ASP A 66 -0.08 22.17 4.24
C ASP A 66 -1.14 23.29 4.30
N PRO A 67 -2.15 23.33 3.40
CA PRO A 67 -3.26 24.28 3.51
C PRO A 67 -4.03 24.19 4.84
N TRP A 68 -4.29 22.98 5.34
CA TRP A 68 -4.99 22.76 6.60
C TRP A 68 -4.17 23.23 7.80
N LYS A 69 -2.85 23.01 7.79
CA LYS A 69 -1.94 23.53 8.83
C LYS A 69 -1.88 25.06 8.84
N LYS A 70 -1.83 25.68 7.66
CA LYS A 70 -1.62 27.13 7.53
C LYS A 70 -2.91 27.93 7.69
N TYR A 71 -4.05 27.40 7.23
CA TYR A 71 -5.31 28.12 7.15
C TYR A 71 -6.54 27.26 7.56
N PRO A 72 -6.56 26.67 8.78
CA PRO A 72 -7.59 25.68 9.17
C PRO A 72 -9.01 26.25 9.14
N ALA A 73 -9.20 27.50 9.62
CA ALA A 73 -10.51 28.15 9.60
C ALA A 73 -11.04 28.42 8.18
N ARG A 74 -10.14 28.70 7.23
CA ARG A 74 -10.52 28.91 5.82
C ARG A 74 -10.92 27.60 5.18
N MET A 75 -10.13 26.56 5.38
CA MET A 75 -10.41 25.23 4.86
C MET A 75 -11.73 24.68 5.41
N LEU A 76 -11.98 24.82 6.71
CA LEU A 76 -13.23 24.38 7.32
C LEU A 76 -14.44 25.17 6.80
N ARG A 77 -14.30 26.47 6.52
CA ARG A 77 -15.38 27.26 5.91
C ARG A 77 -15.70 26.78 4.49
N HIS A 78 -14.69 26.35 3.73
CA HIS A 78 -14.92 25.75 2.41
C HIS A 78 -15.70 24.44 2.54
N LYS A 79 -15.34 23.56 3.48
CA LYS A 79 -16.08 22.33 3.78
C LYS A 79 -17.54 22.61 4.10
N ALA A 80 -17.79 23.51 5.05
CA ALA A 80 -19.13 23.86 5.48
C ALA A 80 -19.96 24.44 4.32
N THR A 81 -19.34 25.25 3.46
CA THR A 81 -19.98 25.79 2.25
C THR A 81 -20.41 24.66 1.31
N ILE A 82 -19.49 23.75 0.99
CA ILE A 82 -19.70 22.67 0.03
C ILE A 82 -20.77 21.70 0.54
N GLN A 83 -20.67 21.25 1.78
CA GLN A 83 -21.64 20.33 2.37
C GLN A 83 -23.02 20.98 2.48
N CYS A 84 -23.11 22.22 2.97
CA CYS A 84 -24.38 22.95 3.01
C CYS A 84 -25.02 23.10 1.62
N ALA A 85 -24.22 23.38 0.58
CA ALA A 85 -24.70 23.46 -0.79
C ALA A 85 -25.25 22.11 -1.29
N ARG A 86 -24.62 20.98 -0.94
CA ARG A 86 -25.15 19.65 -1.28
C ARG A 86 -26.54 19.44 -0.68
N TYR A 87 -26.73 19.78 0.59
CA TYR A 87 -28.05 19.67 1.23
C TYR A 87 -29.07 20.65 0.65
N ALA A 88 -28.67 21.90 0.39
CA ALA A 88 -29.58 22.94 -0.10
C ALA A 88 -30.06 22.72 -1.54
N PHE A 89 -29.21 22.14 -2.40
CA PHE A 89 -29.46 22.04 -3.84
C PHE A 89 -29.48 20.61 -4.41
N GLY A 90 -29.20 19.60 -3.58
CA GLY A 90 -29.19 18.19 -4.01
C GLY A 90 -28.01 17.83 -4.92
N PHE A 91 -26.87 18.51 -4.80
CA PHE A 91 -25.71 18.22 -5.64
C PHE A 91 -25.07 16.87 -5.28
N SER A 92 -25.09 15.93 -6.22
CA SER A 92 -24.41 14.63 -6.14
C SER A 92 -23.35 14.48 -7.22
N GLY A 93 -22.32 13.67 -6.96
CA GLY A 93 -21.37 13.23 -7.98
C GLY A 93 -20.32 14.27 -8.41
N ILE A 94 -20.34 15.48 -7.87
CA ILE A 94 -19.20 16.43 -7.89
C ILE A 94 -18.51 16.38 -6.54
N TYR A 95 -17.18 16.48 -6.50
CA TYR A 95 -16.39 16.33 -5.29
C TYR A 95 -15.41 17.47 -5.12
N GLU A 96 -15.03 17.75 -3.89
CA GLU A 96 -13.86 18.58 -3.61
C GLU A 96 -12.58 17.74 -3.59
N GLU A 97 -11.43 18.39 -3.71
CA GLU A 97 -10.13 17.74 -3.88
C GLU A 97 -9.82 16.72 -2.76
N ASP A 98 -9.96 17.13 -1.51
CA ASP A 98 -9.78 16.27 -0.34
C ASP A 98 -10.72 15.05 -0.31
N GLU A 99 -11.98 15.22 -0.75
CA GLU A 99 -12.97 14.15 -0.76
C GLU A 99 -12.65 13.16 -1.87
N ALA A 100 -12.28 13.65 -3.05
CA ALA A 100 -11.82 12.82 -4.15
C ALA A 100 -10.55 12.03 -3.79
N ALA A 101 -9.60 12.65 -3.08
CA ALA A 101 -8.39 11.99 -2.59
C ALA A 101 -8.74 10.80 -1.66
N ARG A 102 -9.63 11.01 -0.68
CA ARG A 102 -10.09 9.92 0.20
C ARG A 102 -10.80 8.81 -0.55
N ILE A 103 -11.63 9.14 -1.55
CA ILE A 103 -12.29 8.11 -2.38
C ILE A 103 -11.26 7.34 -3.21
N HIS A 104 -10.23 8.01 -3.73
CA HIS A 104 -9.13 7.35 -4.43
C HIS A 104 -8.33 6.42 -3.51
N GLU A 105 -8.00 6.86 -2.30
CA GLU A 105 -7.32 6.02 -1.29
C GLU A 105 -8.18 4.81 -0.89
N ALA A 106 -9.46 5.01 -0.62
CA ALA A 106 -10.38 3.92 -0.30
C ALA A 106 -10.48 2.91 -1.45
N ASN A 107 -10.57 3.37 -2.70
CA ASN A 107 -10.62 2.50 -3.87
C ASN A 107 -9.30 1.76 -4.10
N HIS A 108 -8.15 2.34 -3.79
CA HIS A 108 -6.87 1.63 -3.80
C HIS A 108 -6.78 0.57 -2.71
N ASN A 109 -7.30 0.84 -1.51
CA ASN A 109 -7.28 -0.11 -0.39
C ASN A 109 -8.26 -1.29 -0.59
N VAL A 110 -9.33 -1.13 -1.38
CA VAL A 110 -10.23 -2.23 -1.78
C VAL A 110 -9.60 -3.11 -2.88
N GLN A 111 -8.47 -2.69 -3.45
CA GLN A 111 -7.74 -3.40 -4.50
C GLN A 111 -6.51 -4.15 -3.95
N THR A 112 -6.55 -4.64 -2.71
CA THR A 112 -5.72 -5.80 -2.34
C THR A 112 -6.18 -6.99 -3.17
N LYS A 113 -5.61 -7.11 -4.37
CA LYS A 113 -5.80 -8.27 -5.23
C LYS A 113 -5.34 -9.49 -4.42
N LEU A 114 -6.29 -10.35 -4.07
CA LEU A 114 -6.00 -11.59 -3.35
C LEU A 114 -5.14 -12.50 -4.22
N VAL A 115 -4.38 -13.36 -3.56
CA VAL A 115 -3.46 -14.31 -4.19
C VAL A 115 -4.15 -15.09 -5.32
N SER A 116 -3.59 -15.02 -6.52
CA SER A 116 -4.05 -15.84 -7.64
C SER A 116 -3.97 -17.35 -7.31
N TYR A 117 -4.88 -18.14 -7.87
CA TYR A 117 -4.89 -19.61 -7.74
C TYR A 117 -3.54 -20.24 -8.11
N ASP A 118 -2.90 -19.73 -9.15
CA ASP A 118 -1.61 -20.26 -9.63
C ASP A 118 -0.48 -19.99 -8.62
N VAL A 119 -0.46 -18.79 -8.02
CA VAL A 119 0.54 -18.40 -7.01
C VAL A 119 0.31 -19.19 -5.72
N LEU A 120 -0.95 -19.34 -5.31
CA LEU A 120 -1.32 -20.16 -4.15
C LEU A 120 -0.86 -21.62 -4.31
N THR A 121 -1.01 -22.18 -5.51
CA THR A 121 -0.57 -23.55 -5.82
C THR A 121 0.95 -23.68 -5.71
N GLN A 122 1.69 -22.71 -6.25
CA GLN A 122 3.16 -22.70 -6.15
C GLN A 122 3.63 -22.58 -4.70
N ILE A 123 3.02 -21.70 -3.90
CA ILE A 123 3.35 -21.56 -2.48
C ILE A 123 3.14 -22.89 -1.74
N LYS A 124 2.01 -23.57 -1.96
CA LYS A 124 1.73 -24.88 -1.34
C LYS A 124 2.75 -25.95 -1.73
N GLN A 125 3.15 -26.00 -3.00
CA GLN A 125 4.18 -26.93 -3.47
C GLN A 125 5.54 -26.64 -2.82
N LEU A 126 5.95 -25.37 -2.80
CA LEU A 126 7.22 -24.96 -2.22
C LEU A 126 7.27 -25.16 -0.71
N ILE A 127 6.17 -24.94 0.00
CA ILE A 127 6.04 -25.26 1.44
C ILE A 127 6.39 -26.74 1.69
N ASN A 128 5.83 -27.64 0.87
CA ASN A 128 6.09 -29.08 0.99
C ASN A 128 7.57 -29.42 0.67
N ILE A 129 8.12 -28.91 -0.42
CA ILE A 129 9.52 -29.16 -0.84
C ILE A 129 10.51 -28.61 0.20
N THR A 130 10.27 -27.39 0.67
CA THR A 130 11.15 -26.74 1.66
C THR A 130 10.90 -27.24 3.08
N GLN A 131 9.86 -28.06 3.33
CA GLN A 131 9.39 -28.45 4.66
C GLN A 131 9.18 -27.24 5.58
N THR A 132 8.71 -26.13 5.01
CA THR A 132 8.39 -24.92 5.78
C THR A 132 7.06 -25.15 6.52
N GLU A 133 6.98 -24.80 7.79
CA GLU A 133 5.69 -24.84 8.52
C GLU A 133 4.72 -23.79 7.97
N GLU A 134 3.51 -24.21 7.60
CA GLU A 134 2.47 -23.32 7.08
C GLU A 134 2.10 -22.19 8.05
N GLU A 135 2.09 -22.46 9.37
CA GLU A 135 1.84 -21.46 10.41
C GLU A 135 2.80 -20.27 10.34
N LYS A 136 4.07 -20.50 9.96
CA LYS A 136 5.06 -19.43 9.81
C LYS A 136 4.72 -18.53 8.62
N VAL A 137 4.18 -19.11 7.55
CA VAL A 137 3.75 -18.41 6.34
C VAL A 137 2.51 -17.57 6.62
N LEU A 138 1.51 -18.16 7.29
CA LEU A 138 0.29 -17.46 7.72
C LEU A 138 0.60 -16.30 8.66
N LYS A 139 1.50 -16.49 9.63
CA LYS A 139 1.93 -15.44 10.56
C LYS A 139 2.67 -14.30 9.85
N TYR A 140 3.49 -14.61 8.85
CA TYR A 140 4.16 -13.60 8.02
C TYR A 140 3.14 -12.78 7.22
N GLY A 141 2.14 -13.46 6.65
CA GLY A 141 1.06 -12.82 5.90
C GLY A 141 0.00 -12.11 6.74
N ARG A 142 -0.03 -12.35 8.06
CA ARG A 142 -1.07 -11.86 8.99
C ARG A 142 -2.48 -12.27 8.54
N VAL A 143 -2.61 -13.49 8.05
CA VAL A 143 -3.87 -14.07 7.56
C VAL A 143 -4.13 -15.42 8.23
N ASP A 144 -5.40 -15.78 8.37
CA ASP A 144 -5.80 -17.06 8.96
C ASP A 144 -5.73 -18.20 7.94
N LYS A 145 -5.85 -17.89 6.65
CA LYS A 145 -5.76 -18.86 5.56
C LYS A 145 -4.91 -18.33 4.42
N LEU A 146 -4.28 -19.25 3.67
CA LEU A 146 -3.44 -18.90 2.53
C LEU A 146 -4.23 -18.22 1.39
N GLU A 147 -5.52 -18.50 1.26
CA GLU A 147 -6.41 -17.88 0.24
C GLU A 147 -6.65 -16.39 0.46
N ASP A 148 -6.44 -15.91 1.70
CA ASP A 148 -6.65 -14.52 2.09
C ASP A 148 -5.37 -13.68 1.92
N LEU A 149 -4.28 -14.27 1.41
CA LEU A 149 -3.02 -13.57 1.21
C LEU A 149 -3.17 -12.46 0.16
N PRO A 150 -2.72 -11.23 0.46
CA PRO A 150 -2.55 -10.21 -0.57
C PRO A 150 -1.50 -10.65 -1.62
N ASP A 151 -1.72 -10.37 -2.90
CA ASP A 151 -0.83 -10.74 -4.03
C ASP A 151 0.63 -10.33 -3.77
N GLU A 152 0.88 -9.12 -3.25
CA GLU A 152 2.23 -8.60 -2.97
C GLU A 152 2.96 -9.42 -1.90
N VAL A 153 2.22 -9.82 -0.86
CA VAL A 153 2.74 -10.61 0.25
C VAL A 153 2.97 -12.05 -0.22
N ALA A 154 2.06 -12.60 -1.02
CA ALA A 154 2.20 -13.90 -1.63
C ALA A 154 3.46 -13.98 -2.52
N GLN A 155 3.74 -12.94 -3.30
CA GLN A 155 4.94 -12.87 -4.13
C GLN A 155 6.23 -12.82 -3.29
N SER A 156 6.22 -12.04 -2.19
CA SER A 156 7.35 -11.99 -1.27
C SER A 156 7.63 -13.34 -0.60
N ILE A 157 6.56 -14.06 -0.22
CA ILE A 157 6.66 -15.43 0.31
C ILE A 157 7.23 -16.38 -0.75
N LEU A 158 6.75 -16.28 -1.99
CA LEU A 158 7.21 -17.11 -3.11
C LEU A 158 8.72 -16.96 -3.32
N ASP A 159 9.22 -15.73 -3.38
CA ASP A 159 10.65 -15.44 -3.57
C ASP A 159 11.52 -16.06 -2.45
N VAL A 160 11.07 -15.94 -1.20
CA VAL A 160 11.78 -16.52 -0.04
C VAL A 160 11.80 -18.05 -0.12
N LEU A 161 10.67 -18.68 -0.48
CA LEU A 161 10.57 -20.13 -0.58
C LEU A 161 11.38 -20.68 -1.76
N GLN A 162 11.38 -20.00 -2.91
CA GLN A 162 12.21 -20.35 -4.05
C GLN A 162 13.70 -20.29 -3.72
N LYS A 163 14.13 -19.24 -3.00
CA LYS A 163 15.52 -19.15 -2.55
C LYS A 163 15.93 -20.32 -1.66
N ARG A 164 15.07 -20.70 -0.71
CA ARG A 164 15.30 -21.87 0.16
C ARG A 164 15.34 -23.19 -0.61
N GLN A 165 14.53 -23.33 -1.66
CA GLN A 165 14.58 -24.50 -2.52
C GLN A 165 15.94 -24.62 -3.22
N HIS A 166 16.43 -23.53 -3.82
CA HIS A 166 17.72 -23.52 -4.50
C HIS A 166 18.88 -23.84 -3.53
N GLU A 167 18.84 -23.31 -2.30
CA GLU A 167 19.82 -23.62 -1.25
C GLU A 167 19.81 -25.11 -0.86
N LYS A 168 18.62 -25.73 -0.77
CA LYS A 168 18.50 -27.18 -0.52
C LYS A 168 19.02 -28.02 -1.69
N GLU A 169 18.73 -27.64 -2.93
CA GLU A 169 19.21 -28.35 -4.11
C GLU A 169 20.73 -28.27 -4.24
N GLN A 170 21.33 -27.11 -3.98
CA GLN A 170 22.79 -26.94 -3.99
C GLN A 170 23.49 -27.73 -2.88
N SER A 171 22.94 -27.75 -1.67
CA SER A 171 23.51 -28.55 -0.57
C SER A 171 23.41 -30.05 -0.82
N PHE A 172 22.31 -30.52 -1.42
CA PHE A 172 22.16 -31.92 -1.84
C PHE A 172 23.16 -32.32 -2.95
N LEU A 173 23.40 -31.45 -3.93
CA LEU A 173 24.38 -31.69 -5.00
C LEU A 173 25.82 -31.77 -4.46
N GLN A 174 26.19 -30.91 -3.51
CA GLN A 174 27.51 -30.96 -2.86
C GLN A 174 27.71 -32.23 -2.04
N GLN A 175 26.70 -32.70 -1.31
CA GLN A 175 26.78 -33.97 -0.57
C GLN A 175 26.99 -35.17 -1.50
N LYS A 176 26.28 -35.21 -2.64
CA LYS A 176 26.41 -36.30 -3.62
C LYS A 176 27.79 -36.35 -4.29
N GLN A 177 28.48 -35.21 -4.39
CA GLN A 177 29.83 -35.11 -4.95
C GLN A 177 30.91 -35.54 -3.96
N ILE A 178 30.65 -35.41 -2.65
CA ILE A 178 31.54 -35.84 -1.56
C ILE A 178 31.43 -37.36 -1.32
N GLU A 179 30.26 -37.97 -1.56
CA GLU A 179 30.01 -39.41 -1.36
C GLU A 179 30.31 -40.29 -2.59
N ALA A 180 30.84 -39.74 -3.69
CA ALA A 180 31.23 -40.55 -4.85
C ALA A 180 32.36 -41.53 -4.48
N PRO A 181 32.28 -42.83 -4.82
CA PRO A 181 33.30 -43.80 -4.42
C PRO A 181 34.64 -43.49 -5.08
N ILE A 182 35.72 -43.49 -4.29
CA ILE A 182 37.08 -43.54 -4.82
C ILE A 182 37.28 -44.94 -5.40
N GLN A 183 37.06 -45.10 -6.71
CA GLN A 183 37.61 -46.22 -7.47
C GLN A 183 38.52 -45.67 -8.56
N ASP A 184 39.78 -46.13 -8.47
CA ASP A 184 40.84 -46.13 -9.46
C ASP A 184 41.45 -44.79 -9.88
N ALA A 185 42.27 -44.22 -8.99
CA ALA A 185 43.42 -43.43 -9.43
C ALA A 185 44.65 -44.36 -9.43
N GLU A 186 45.10 -44.75 -10.62
CA GLU A 186 46.32 -45.53 -10.83
C GLU A 186 47.52 -44.90 -10.11
N TYR A 187 48.22 -45.76 -9.38
CA TYR A 187 49.39 -45.47 -8.56
C TYR A 187 50.62 -45.26 -9.45
N ILE A 188 50.99 -44.01 -9.75
CA ILE A 188 52.31 -43.73 -10.32
C ILE A 188 53.32 -43.75 -9.17
N HIS A 189 54.07 -44.85 -9.06
CA HIS A 189 55.06 -45.07 -8.02
C HIS A 189 56.26 -44.14 -8.23
N VAL A 190 56.58 -43.30 -7.24
CA VAL A 190 57.64 -42.26 -7.28
C VAL A 190 59.08 -42.86 -7.24
N GLN A 191 59.26 -44.12 -7.64
CA GLN A 191 60.59 -44.76 -7.70
C GLN A 191 61.20 -44.79 -9.10
N ASP A 192 60.46 -44.43 -10.16
CA ASP A 192 60.99 -44.46 -11.54
C ASP A 192 61.66 -43.15 -11.99
N ILE A 193 61.78 -42.13 -11.13
CA ILE A 193 62.38 -40.82 -11.49
C ILE A 193 63.85 -40.69 -11.08
N GLU A 194 64.38 -41.55 -10.20
CA GLU A 194 65.76 -41.41 -9.70
C GLU A 194 66.86 -42.21 -10.42
N TYR A 195 66.55 -43.02 -11.45
CA TYR A 195 67.59 -43.75 -12.19
C TYR A 195 67.99 -43.15 -13.55
N ALA A 196 67.30 -42.10 -14.03
CA ALA A 196 67.59 -41.52 -15.35
C ALA A 196 68.57 -40.32 -15.33
N SER A 197 69.04 -39.86 -14.16
CA SER A 197 69.88 -38.65 -14.04
C SER A 197 71.34 -38.91 -13.66
N GLN A 198 71.78 -40.16 -13.45
CA GLN A 198 73.17 -40.47 -13.07
C GLN A 198 74.07 -41.08 -14.16
N GLU A 199 73.57 -41.45 -15.35
CA GLU A 199 74.40 -42.10 -16.38
C GLU A 199 74.97 -41.19 -17.49
N GLN A 200 74.78 -39.86 -17.48
CA GLN A 200 75.22 -39.01 -18.60
C GLN A 200 76.16 -37.83 -18.28
N ARG A 201 76.80 -37.79 -17.10
CA ARG A 201 77.87 -36.78 -16.84
C ARG A 201 79.17 -37.32 -16.23
N THR A 202 79.45 -38.61 -16.40
CA THR A 202 80.77 -39.21 -16.16
C THR A 202 81.16 -40.10 -17.35
N ALA A 203 81.55 -39.49 -18.47
CA ALA A 203 82.45 -40.09 -19.46
C ALA A 203 82.77 -39.07 -20.57
N VAL A 204 84.01 -38.55 -20.49
CA VAL A 204 84.92 -38.09 -21.56
C VAL A 204 84.44 -37.02 -22.55
#